data_AF-A0A521R2G7-F1
#
_entry.id   AF-A0A521R2G7-F1
#
_cell.length_a   1.000
_cell.length_b   1.000
_cell.length_c   1.000
_cell.angle_alpha   90.00
_cell.angle_beta   90.00
_cell.angle_gamma   90.00
#
_symmetry.space_group_name_H-M   'P 1'
#
loop_
_entity.id
_entity.type
_entity.pdbx_description
1 polymer ?
#
loop_
_entity_poly.entity_id
_entity_poly.type
_entity_poly.pdbx_seq_one_letter_code
_entity_poly.pdbx_strand_id
1 'polypeptide(L)'
;MYRVTSQFKATTLARFAAALHQLDDWNREPNWKEEECLFRALGYMKRGNFKLAEAELKELTAIFTSPPDKKAVPPDIGRERYTKALMKRGLAQLRGEAA
;
A
#
# COMPACT_ATOMS: atom_id res chain seq x y z
N MET A 1 -8.97 -3.50 -25.29
CA MET A 1 -8.51 -2.58 -24.21
C MET A 1 -9.54 -2.64 -23.08
N TYR A 2 -9.29 -3.41 -22.02
CA TYR A 2 -10.27 -3.55 -20.92
C TYR A 2 -10.30 -2.25 -20.11
N ARG A 3 -11.37 -1.45 -20.25
CA ARG A 3 -11.57 -0.21 -19.50
C ARG A 3 -11.57 -0.51 -18.00
N VAL A 4 -10.61 0.05 -17.28
CA VAL A 4 -10.69 0.15 -15.83
C VAL A 4 -11.87 1.05 -15.51
N THR A 5 -12.93 0.48 -14.93
CA THR A 5 -14.12 1.25 -14.54
C THR A 5 -13.79 2.18 -13.38
N SER A 6 -14.55 3.27 -13.23
CA SER A 6 -14.42 4.17 -12.06
C SER A 6 -14.56 3.39 -10.74
N GLN A 7 -15.47 2.41 -10.72
CA GLN A 7 -15.67 1.50 -9.60
C GLN A 7 -14.41 0.69 -9.26
N PHE A 8 -13.69 0.18 -10.25
CA PHE A 8 -12.45 -0.57 -9.99
C PHE A 8 -11.37 0.31 -9.35
N LYS A 9 -11.22 1.55 -9.83
CA LYS A 9 -10.28 2.52 -9.23
C LYS A 9 -10.62 2.78 -7.76
N ALA A 10 -11.91 3.03 -7.48
CA ALA A 10 -12.39 3.26 -6.12
C ALA A 10 -12.13 2.05 -5.21
N THR A 11 -12.39 0.84 -5.68
CA THR A 11 -12.11 -0.40 -4.94
C THR A 11 -10.62 -0.57 -4.63
N THR A 12 -9.74 -0.31 -5.60
CA THR A 12 -8.28 -0.38 -5.37
C THR A 12 -7.82 0.66 -4.35
N LEU A 13 -8.32 1.90 -4.44
CA LEU A 13 -8.02 2.95 -3.44
C LEU A 13 -8.54 2.59 -2.05
N ALA A 14 -9.73 1.99 -1.96
CA ALA A 14 -10.30 1.54 -0.70
C ALA A 14 -9.47 0.40 -0.07
N ARG A 15 -9.00 -0.56 -0.87
CA ARG A 15 -8.09 -1.62 -0.40
C ARG A 15 -6.77 -1.07 0.11
N PHE A 16 -6.18 -0.10 -0.60
CA PHE A 16 -4.97 0.57 -0.14
C PHE A 16 -5.18 1.28 1.20
N ALA A 17 -6.30 2.00 1.34
CA ALA A 17 -6.65 2.65 2.61
C ALA A 17 -6.86 1.64 3.74
N ALA A 18 -7.58 0.55 3.48
CA ALA A 18 -7.81 -0.51 4.46
C ALA A 18 -6.49 -1.14 4.95
N ALA A 19 -5.52 -1.33 4.05
CA ALA A 19 -4.21 -1.84 4.42
C ALA A 19 -3.45 -0.89 5.36
N LEU A 20 -3.55 0.43 5.15
CA LEU A 20 -2.97 1.42 6.06
C LEU A 20 -3.69 1.46 7.41
N HIS A 21 -5.01 1.35 7.42
CA HIS A 21 -5.81 1.23 8.65
C HIS A 21 -5.42 0.00 9.47
N GLN A 22 -5.19 -1.14 8.82
CA GLN A 22 -4.76 -2.36 9.51
C GLN A 22 -3.39 -2.20 10.19
N LEU A 23 -2.46 -1.45 9.59
CA LEU A 23 -1.18 -1.11 10.22
C LEU A 23 -1.35 -0.14 11.41
N ASP A 24 -2.35 0.75 11.35
CA ASP A 24 -2.71 1.59 12.49
C ASP A 24 -3.32 0.78 13.64
N ASP A 25 -4.23 -0.16 13.34
CA ASP A 25 -4.83 -1.05 14.34
C ASP A 25 -3.78 -1.91 15.05
N TRP A 26 -2.74 -2.32 14.32
CA TRP A 26 -1.58 -3.03 14.88
C TRP A 26 -0.56 -2.14 15.57
N ASN A 27 -0.78 -0.82 15.55
CA ASN A 27 0.11 0.20 16.09
C ASN A 27 1.59 0.01 15.69
N ARG A 28 1.83 -0.29 14.40
CA ARG A 28 3.19 -0.52 13.87
C ARG A 28 3.41 0.11 12.52
N GLU A 29 4.69 0.24 12.16
CA GLU A 29 5.11 0.54 10.80
C GLU A 29 5.07 -0.72 9.92
N PRO A 30 4.93 -0.56 8.58
CA PRO A 30 5.09 -1.66 7.66
C PRO A 30 6.50 -2.26 7.77
N ASN A 31 6.59 -3.57 7.64
CA ASN A 31 7.86 -4.25 7.44
C ASN A 31 8.34 -4.05 5.98
N TRP A 32 9.54 -4.51 5.66
CA TRP A 32 10.15 -4.28 4.35
C TRP A 32 9.31 -4.80 3.16
N LYS A 33 8.63 -5.95 3.30
CA LYS A 33 7.78 -6.52 2.24
C LYS A 33 6.51 -5.69 2.07
N GLU A 34 5.88 -5.33 3.18
CA GLU A 34 4.67 -4.53 3.18
C GLU A 34 4.92 -3.14 2.62
N GLU A 35 6.05 -2.54 3.00
CA GLU A 35 6.52 -1.25 2.50
C GLU A 35 6.70 -1.30 0.98
N GLU A 36 7.33 -2.36 0.46
CA GLU A 36 7.55 -2.52 -0.96
C GLU A 36 6.25 -2.69 -1.76
N CYS A 37 5.33 -3.54 -1.29
CA CYS A 37 4.01 -3.71 -1.93
C CYS A 37 3.19 -2.41 -1.89
N LEU A 38 3.18 -1.71 -0.75
CA LEU A 38 2.49 -0.41 -0.63
C LEU A 38 3.12 0.65 -1.55
N PHE A 39 4.44 0.71 -1.62
CA PHE A 39 5.14 1.66 -2.48
C PHE A 39 4.84 1.41 -3.96
N ARG A 40 4.94 0.15 -4.41
CA ARG A 40 4.63 -0.26 -5.78
C ARG A 40 3.16 0.02 -6.13
N ALA A 41 2.23 -0.36 -5.25
CA ALA A 41 0.82 -0.09 -5.43
C ALA A 41 0.53 1.41 -5.60
N LEU A 42 1.11 2.25 -4.74
CA LEU A 42 0.98 3.70 -4.81
C LEU A 42 1.53 4.26 -6.13
N GLY A 43 2.73 3.82 -6.54
CA GLY A 43 3.34 4.19 -7.81
C GLY A 43 2.50 3.81 -9.03
N TYR A 44 1.94 2.59 -9.03
CA TYR A 44 1.05 2.14 -10.08
C TYR A 44 -0.25 2.94 -10.14
N MET A 45 -0.86 3.28 -9.00
CA MET A 45 -2.05 4.13 -8.96
C MET A 45 -1.75 5.54 -9.49
N LYS A 46 -0.61 6.15 -9.13
CA LYS A 46 -0.20 7.47 -9.67
C LYS A 46 0.00 7.46 -11.18
N ARG A 47 0.42 6.34 -11.75
CA ARG A 47 0.57 6.15 -13.21
C ARG A 47 -0.72 5.70 -13.90
N GLY A 48 -1.83 5.56 -13.18
CA GLY A 48 -3.12 5.08 -13.71
C GLY A 48 -3.20 3.57 -13.95
N ASN A 49 -2.21 2.79 -13.53
CA ASN A 49 -2.12 1.33 -13.71
C ASN A 49 -2.79 0.58 -12.55
N PHE A 50 -4.09 0.78 -12.36
CA PHE A 50 -4.84 0.23 -11.22
C PHE A 50 -4.86 -1.30 -11.15
N LYS A 51 -4.69 -2.02 -12.27
CA LYS A 51 -4.62 -3.49 -12.27
C LYS A 51 -3.36 -4.02 -11.61
N LEU A 52 -2.22 -3.39 -11.87
CA LEU A 52 -0.95 -3.73 -11.22
C LEU A 52 -1.01 -3.35 -9.74
N ALA A 53 -1.57 -2.18 -9.42
CA ALA A 53 -1.80 -1.80 -8.03
C ALA A 53 -2.70 -2.81 -7.28
N GLU A 54 -3.74 -3.34 -7.93
CA GLU A 54 -4.61 -4.35 -7.34
C GLU A 54 -3.86 -5.67 -7.09
N ALA A 55 -2.97 -6.08 -7.99
CA ALA A 55 -2.15 -7.29 -7.81
C ALA A 55 -1.24 -7.16 -6.58
N GLU A 56 -0.50 -6.06 -6.46
CA GLU A 56 0.36 -5.77 -5.30
C GLU A 56 -0.44 -5.76 -3.98
N LEU A 57 -1.65 -5.20 -3.99
CA LEU A 57 -2.53 -5.18 -2.81
C LEU A 57 -3.08 -6.56 -2.43
N LYS A 58 -3.30 -7.45 -3.41
CA LYS A 58 -3.68 -8.84 -3.13
C LYS A 58 -2.52 -9.61 -2.50
N GLU A 59 -1.31 -9.40 -3.00
CA GLU A 59 -0.10 -9.96 -2.38
C GLU A 59 0.10 -9.43 -0.95
N LEU A 60 -0.11 -8.13 -0.73
CA LEU A 60 -0.09 -7.53 0.60
C LEU A 60 -1.10 -8.16 1.56
N THR A 61 -2.32 -8.45 1.07
CA THR A 61 -3.35 -9.12 1.88
C THR A 61 -2.87 -10.50 2.32
N ALA A 62 -2.22 -11.26 1.44
CA ALA A 62 -1.64 -12.56 1.76
C ALA A 62 -0.52 -12.46 2.81
N ILE A 63 0.30 -11.40 2.73
CA ILE A 63 1.35 -11.09 3.72
C ILE A 63 0.72 -10.80 5.09
N PHE A 64 -0.36 -10.02 5.13
CA PHE A 64 -1.07 -9.70 6.37
C PHE A 64 -1.78 -10.88 7.03
N THR A 65 -2.24 -11.87 6.25
CA THR A 65 -2.80 -13.12 6.81
C THR A 65 -1.76 -14.04 7.42
N SER A 66 -0.48 -13.85 7.10
CA SER A 66 0.60 -14.56 7.78
C SER A 66 0.95 -13.79 9.07
N PRO A 67 0.96 -14.44 10.25
CA PRO A 67 1.34 -13.75 11.48
C PRO A 67 2.73 -13.11 11.30
N PRO A 68 2.92 -11.86 11.77
CA PRO A 68 4.17 -11.16 11.58
C PRO A 68 5.28 -12.03 12.16
N ASP A 69 6.19 -12.46 11.29
CA ASP A 69 7.30 -13.28 11.69
C ASP A 69 8.05 -12.53 12.78
N LYS A 70 8.14 -13.08 14.00
CA LYS A 70 8.86 -12.45 15.12
C LYS A 70 10.35 -12.26 14.80
N LYS A 71 10.82 -12.82 13.69
CA LYS A 71 12.14 -12.63 13.09
C LYS A 71 12.12 -11.75 11.84
N ALA A 72 11.13 -10.86 11.71
CA ALA A 72 11.09 -9.90 10.61
C ALA A 72 12.42 -9.14 10.57
N VAL A 73 13.20 -9.43 9.53
CA VAL A 73 14.53 -8.88 9.33
C VAL A 73 14.43 -7.36 9.45
N PRO A 74 15.17 -6.74 10.37
CA PRO A 74 15.18 -5.29 10.47
C PRO A 74 15.57 -4.75 9.10
N PRO A 75 14.85 -3.74 8.59
CA PRO A 75 15.13 -3.18 7.27
C PRO A 75 16.58 -2.72 7.23
N ASP A 76 17.19 -2.92 6.07
CA ASP A 76 18.54 -2.49 5.79
C ASP A 76 18.66 -0.98 6.06
N ILE A 77 19.55 -0.60 6.98
CA ILE A 77 19.65 0.75 7.57
C ILE A 77 20.03 1.80 6.50
N GLY A 78 20.45 1.37 5.30
CA GLY A 78 20.81 2.24 4.19
C GLY A 78 19.64 2.76 3.34
N ARG A 79 18.40 2.28 3.52
CA ARG A 79 17.23 2.70 2.72
C ARG A 79 16.31 3.62 3.52
N GLU A 80 15.92 4.75 2.92
CA GLU A 80 14.88 5.62 3.47
C GLU A 80 13.57 4.83 3.57
N ARG A 81 13.07 4.65 4.80
CA ARG A 81 11.86 3.86 5.06
C ARG A 81 10.63 4.66 4.67
N TYR A 82 9.78 4.06 3.85
CA TYR A 82 8.48 4.65 3.56
C TYR A 82 7.50 4.38 4.70
N THR A 83 7.38 5.36 5.59
CA THR A 83 6.46 5.28 6.73
C THR A 83 5.00 5.24 6.28
N LYS A 84 4.11 4.70 7.12
CA LYS A 84 2.66 4.72 6.85
C LYS A 84 2.14 6.15 6.68
N ALA A 85 2.73 7.13 7.37
CA ALA A 85 2.41 8.54 7.21
C ALA A 85 2.72 9.06 5.79
N LEU A 86 3.87 8.69 5.22
CA LEU A 86 4.21 9.04 3.83
C LEU A 86 3.25 8.38 2.83
N MET A 87 2.87 7.12 3.07
CA MET A 87 1.89 6.42 2.24
C MET A 87 0.50 7.06 2.30
N LYS A 88 0.04 7.48 3.49
CA LYS A 88 -1.21 8.23 3.66
C LYS A 88 -1.19 9.55 2.89
N ARG A 89 -0.09 10.30 2.96
CA ARG A 89 0.08 11.54 2.17
C ARG A 89 0.00 11.26 0.67
N GLY A 90 0.64 10.20 0.20
CA GLY A 90 0.56 9.78 -1.20
C GLY A 90 -0.86 9.41 -1.65
N LEU A 91 -1.63 8.76 -0.77
CA LEU A 91 -3.04 8.45 -1.01
C LEU A 91 -3.91 9.71 -1.07
N ALA A 92 -3.72 10.67 -0.17
CA ALA A 92 -4.44 11.94 -0.18
C ALA A 92 -4.23 12.72 -1.48
N GLN A 93 -2.98 12.74 -1.98
CA GLN A 93 -2.66 13.31 -3.30
C GLN A 93 -3.42 12.64 -4.45
N LEU A 94 -3.55 11.30 -4.42
CA LEU A 94 -4.29 10.55 -5.44
C LEU A 94 -5.79 10.84 -5.43
N ARG A 95 -6.35 11.16 -4.27
CA ARG A 95 -7.77 11.49 -4.10
C ARG A 95 -8.08 12.96 -4.41
N GLY A 96 -7.06 13.78 -4.64
CA GLY A 96 -7.23 15.23 -4.77
C GLY A 96 -7.55 15.93 -3.44
N GLU A 97 -7.31 15.25 -2.31
CA GLU A 97 -7.53 15.77 -0.96
C GLU A 97 -6.30 16.54 -0.43
N ALA A 98 -5.22 16.59 -1.22
CA ALA A 98 -4.03 17.38 -0.90
C ALA A 98 -4.15 18.78 -1.51
N ALA A 99 -4.57 19.75 -0.69
CA ALA A 99 -4.25 21.17 -0.86
C ALA A 99 -3.00 21.50 -0.04
#